data_AF-A0A7G9IVZ8-F1
#
_entry.id   AF-A0A7G9IVZ8-F1
#
_cell.length_a   1.000
_cell.length_b   1.000
_cell.length_c   1.000
_cell.angle_alpha   90.00
_cell.angle_beta   90.00
_cell.angle_gamma   90.00
#
_symmetry.space_group_name_H-M   'P 1'
#
loop_
_entity.id
_entity.type
_entity.pdbx_description
1 polymer ?
#
loop_
_entity_poly.entity_id
_entity_poly.type
_entity_poly.pdbx_seq_one_letter_code
_entity_poly.pdbx_strand_id
1 'polypeptide(L)' 'MIQSFNWFSIRWAALILISAILIDIEFILVNVGFLFLHINKGVQTIIRDYIHIEKINLISLLIIRISYIELIRYFLELFM' A
#
# COMPACT_ATOMS: atom_id res chain seq x y z
N MET A 1 -19.14 26.56 32.21
CA MET A 1 -20.10 25.52 32.62
C MET A 1 -19.73 24.27 31.84
N ILE A 2 -18.90 23.40 32.42
CA ILE A 2 -18.44 22.18 31.76
C ILE A 2 -19.67 21.28 31.65
N GLN A 3 -20.16 21.09 30.43
CA GLN A 3 -21.29 20.20 30.16
C GLN A 3 -20.95 18.82 30.73
N SER A 4 -21.85 18.28 31.55
CA SER A 4 -21.77 16.89 32.01
C SER A 4 -21.92 15.99 30.78
N PHE A 5 -20.80 15.59 30.18
CA PHE A 5 -20.81 14.58 29.14
C PHE A 5 -21.47 13.33 29.72
N ASN A 6 -22.63 12.97 29.16
CA ASN A 6 -23.27 11.71 29.51
C ASN A 6 -22.28 10.59 29.18
N TRP A 7 -22.06 9.68 30.13
CA TRP A 7 -21.18 8.51 29.99
C TRP A 7 -21.41 7.74 28.69
N PHE A 8 -22.66 7.71 28.22
CA PHE A 8 -23.02 7.14 26.92
C PHE A 8 -22.34 7.88 25.75
N SER A 9 -22.34 9.22 25.76
CA SER A 9 -21.73 10.04 24.71
C SER A 9 -20.21 9.85 24.61
N ILE A 10 -19.54 9.65 25.75
CA ILE A 10 -18.09 9.38 25.79
C ILE A 10 -17.78 8.03 25.14
N ARG A 11 -18.59 7.00 25.42
CA ARG A 11 -18.42 5.67 24.80
C ARG A 11 -18.67 5.69 23.30
N TRP A 12 -19.68 6.43 22.85
CA TRP A 12 -19.94 6.62 21.42
C TRP A 12 -18.80 7.35 20.72
N ALA A 13 -18.26 8.41 21.33
CA ALA A 13 -17.10 9.11 20.79
C ALA A 13 -15.89 8.17 20.63
N ALA A 14 -15.63 7.31 21.62
CA ALA A 14 -14.55 6.33 21.55
C ALA A 14 -14.75 5.30 20.42
N LEU A 15 -15.98 4.80 20.23
CA LEU A 15 -16.29 3.87 19.13
C LEU A 15 -16.11 4.53 17.76
N ILE A 16 -16.56 5.78 17.61
CA ILE A 16 -16.39 6.55 16.37
C ILE A 16 -14.90 6.78 16.09
N LEU A 17 -14.12 7.14 17.11
CA LEU A 17 -12.67 7.34 16.98
C LEU A 17 -11.97 6.06 16.51
N ILE A 18 -12.28 4.92 17.12
CA ILE A 18 -11.71 3.62 16.72
C ILE A 18 -12.08 3.30 15.27
N SER A 19 -13.34 3.51 14.88
CA SER A 19 -13.77 3.28 13.51
C SER A 19 -13.07 4.19 12.50
N ALA A 20 -12.87 5.47 12.84
CA ALA A 20 -12.16 6.41 11.98
C ALA A 20 -10.69 5.99 11.77
N ILE A 21 -10.00 5.60 12.85
CA ILE A 21 -8.62 5.12 12.78
C ILE A 21 -8.51 3.88 11.88
N LEU A 22 -9.47 2.94 11.98
CA LEU A 22 -9.48 1.75 11.13
C LEU A 22 -9.67 2.10 9.65
N ILE A 23 -10.56 3.04 9.34
CA ILE A 23 -10.80 3.52 7.98
C ILE A 23 -9.54 4.21 7.43
N ASP A 24 -8.87 5.03 8.24
CA ASP A 24 -7.63 5.72 7.83
C ASP A 24 -6.52 4.70 7.51
N ILE A 25 -6.36 3.67 8.35
CA ILE A 25 -5.40 2.58 8.13
C ILE A 25 -5.73 1.83 6.83
N GLU A 26 -7.00 1.46 6.63
CA GLU A 26 -7.44 0.78 5.40
C GLU A 26 -7.13 1.63 4.17
N PHE A 27 -7.43 2.93 4.21
CA PHE A 27 -7.16 3.84 3.10
C PHE A 27 -5.66 3.91 2.79
N ILE A 28 -4.80 3.98 3.81
CA ILE A 28 -3.34 3.94 3.63
C ILE A 28 -2.92 2.63 2.95
N LEU A 29 -3.36 1.48 3.47
CA LEU A 29 -3.01 0.16 2.93
C LEU A 29 -3.44 0.00 1.46
N VAL A 30 -4.64 0.45 1.13
CA VAL A 30 -5.19 0.39 -0.24
C VAL A 30 -4.35 1.26 -1.18
N ASN A 31 -4.06 2.51 -0.81
CA ASN A 31 -3.27 3.42 -1.65
C ASN A 31 -1.84 2.91 -1.85
N VAL A 32 -1.20 2.42 -0.79
CA VAL A 32 0.13 1.82 -0.87
C VAL A 32 0.10 0.59 -1.80
N GLY A 33 -0.89 -0.30 -1.64
CA GLY A 33 -1.06 -1.46 -2.51
C GLY A 33 -1.21 -1.07 -3.98
N PHE A 34 -2.03 -0.05 -4.27
CA PHE A 34 -2.19 0.47 -5.63
C PHE A 34 -0.90 1.07 -6.19
N LEU A 35 -0.11 1.79 -5.38
CA LEU A 35 1.18 2.32 -5.80
C LEU A 35 2.13 1.20 -6.23
N PHE A 36 2.28 0.17 -5.40
CA PHE A 36 3.11 -1.00 -5.73
C PHE A 36 2.64 -1.70 -7.00
N LEU A 37 1.33 -1.93 -7.12
CA LEU A 37 0.74 -2.54 -8.30
C LEU A 37 0.99 -1.70 -9.56
N HIS A 38 0.83 -0.38 -9.45
CA HIS A 38 1.09 0.57 -10.55
C HIS A 38 2.54 0.51 -10.99
N ILE A 39 3.49 0.54 -10.06
CA ILE A 39 4.92 0.43 -10.37
C ILE A 39 5.21 -0.90 -11.09
N ASN A 40 4.77 -2.03 -10.55
CA ASN A 40 5.03 -3.34 -11.14
C ASN A 40 4.47 -3.46 -12.56
N LYS A 41 3.23 -3.00 -12.78
CA LYS A 41 2.60 -3.03 -14.10
C LYS A 41 3.26 -2.04 -15.06
N GLY A 42 3.61 -0.83 -14.59
CA GLY A 42 4.30 0.17 -15.39
C GLY A 42 5.63 -0.35 -15.95
N VAL A 43 6.47 -0.95 -15.09
CA VAL A 43 7.77 -1.50 -15.55
C VAL A 43 7.58 -2.72 -16.47
N GLN A 44 6.60 -3.58 -16.20
CA GLN A 44 6.27 -4.69 -17.12
C GLN A 44 5.84 -4.20 -18.51
N THR A 45 5.08 -3.10 -18.59
CA THR A 45 4.69 -2.49 -19.86
C THR A 45 5.92 -1.96 -20.61
N ILE A 46 6.81 -1.22 -19.92
CA ILE A 46 8.06 -0.72 -20.53
C ILE A 46 8.90 -1.88 -21.11
N ILE A 47 9.06 -2.99 -20.37
CA ILE A 47 9.76 -4.16 -20.90
C ILE A 47 9.11 -4.66 -22.19
N ARG A 48 7.78 -4.80 -22.20
CA ARG A 48 7.06 -5.33 -23.36
C ARG A 48 7.18 -4.42 -24.57
N ASP A 49 7.21 -3.11 -24.34
CA ASP A 49 7.28 -2.11 -25.41
C ASP A 49 8.68 -2.04 -26.05
N TYR A 50 9.75 -2.28 -25.27
CA TYR A 50 11.13 -2.06 -25.74
C TYR A 50 11.98 -3.33 -25.90
N ILE A 51 11.62 -4.45 -25.28
CA ILE A 51 12.40 -5.69 -25.31
C ILE A 51 11.67 -6.74 -26.15
N HIS A 52 12.15 -6.94 -27.38
CA HIS A 52 11.57 -7.89 -28.33
C HIS A 52 12.28 -9.25 -28.37
N ILE A 53 13.45 -9.36 -27.74
CA ILE A 53 14.17 -10.63 -27.65
C ILE A 53 13.62 -11.43 -26.48
N GLU A 54 12.98 -12.56 -26.77
CA GLU A 54 12.25 -13.37 -25.78
C GLU A 54 13.10 -13.76 -24.56
N LYS A 55 14.35 -14.20 -24.79
CA LYS A 55 15.26 -14.56 -23.70
C LYS A 55 15.54 -13.38 -22.77
N ILE A 56 15.70 -12.18 -23.31
CA ILE A 56 15.95 -10.96 -22.51
C ILE A 56 14.68 -10.58 -21.76
N ASN A 57 13.51 -10.62 -22.43
CA ASN A 57 12.22 -10.35 -21.81
C ASN A 57 11.99 -11.25 -20.57
N LEU A 58 12.22 -12.56 -20.69
CA LEU A 58 12.08 -13.50 -19.58
C LEU A 58 13.02 -13.17 -18.41
N ILE A 59 14.29 -12.88 -18.69
CA ILE A 59 15.27 -12.48 -17.66
C ILE A 59 14.83 -11.19 -16.98
N SER A 60 14.41 -10.18 -17.76
CA SER A 60 13.97 -8.91 -17.22
C SER A 60 12.70 -9.03 -16.37
N LEU A 61 11.76 -9.91 -16.74
CA LEU A 61 10.58 -10.20 -15.91
C LEU A 61 10.93 -10.87 -14.58
N LEU A 62 11.93 -11.75 -14.56
CA LEU A 62 12.44 -12.34 -13.30
C LEU A 62 13.07 -11.27 -12.41
N ILE A 63 13.88 -10.37 -12.99
CA ILE A 63 14.49 -9.26 -12.26
C ILE A 63 13.41 -8.35 -11.67
N ILE A 64 12.37 -7.98 -12.44
CA ILE A 64 11.25 -7.19 -11.90
C ILE A 64 10.63 -7.87 -10.69
N ARG A 65 10.40 -9.19 -10.74
CA ARG A 65 9.79 -9.91 -9.61
C ARG A 65 10.65 -9.83 -8.35
N ILE A 66 11.97 -10.01 -8.50
CA ILE A 66 12.92 -9.89 -7.38
C ILE A 66 12.93 -8.45 -6.86
N SER A 67 13.08 -7.46 -7.75
CA SER A 67 13.06 -6.04 -7.39
C SER A 67 11.76 -5.61 -6.72
N TYR A 68 10.62 -6.17 -7.11
CA TYR A 68 9.31 -5.90 -6.50
C TYR A 68 9.26 -6.39 -5.05
N ILE A 69 9.78 -7.60 -4.78
CA ILE A 69 9.88 -8.14 -3.42
C ILE A 69 10.82 -7.28 -2.57
N GLU A 70 11.97 -6.88 -3.11
CA GLU A 70 12.92 -6.01 -2.43
C GLU A 70 12.32 -4.62 -2.14
N LEU A 71 11.57 -4.05 -3.09
CA LEU A 71 10.89 -2.76 -2.90
C LEU A 71 9.89 -2.83 -1.74
N ILE A 72 9.11 -3.92 -1.66
CA ILE A 72 8.18 -4.13 -0.54
C ILE A 72 8.95 -4.29 0.78
N ARG A 73 10.06 -5.05 0.78
CA ARG A 73 10.91 -5.23 1.96
C ARG A 73 11.44 -3.91 2.48
N TYR A 74 12.03 -3.08 1.61
CA TYR A 74 12.55 -1.76 1.98
C TYR A 74 11.45 -0.80 2.45
N PHE A 75 10.26 -0.89 1.85
CA PHE A 75 9.13 -0.11 2.32
C PHE A 75 8.72 -0.52 3.73
N LEU A 76 8.62 -1.82 4.03
CA LEU A 76 8.33 -2.30 5.38
C LEU A 76 9.42 -1.87 6.38
N GLU A 77 10.69 -1.94 6.00
CA GLU A 77 11.84 -1.50 6.80
C GLU A 77 11.81 0.01 7.09
N LEU A 78 11.21 0.83 6.24
CA LEU A 78 11.07 2.26 6.49
C LEU A 78 10.07 2.57 7.62
N PHE A 79 9.07 1.70 7.83
CA PHE A 79 7.99 1.90 8.80
C PHE A 79 8.13 1.07 10.08
N MET A 80 9.06 0.11 10.12
CA MET A 80 9.45 -0.65 11.32
C MET A 80 10.71 -0.07 11.95
#